data_AF-A0A972YV28-F1
#
_entry.id   AF-A0A972YV28-F1
#
_cell.length_a   1.000
_cell.length_b   1.000
_cell.length_c   1.000
_cell.angle_alpha   90.00
_cell.angle_beta   90.00
_cell.angle_gamma   90.00
#
_symmetry.space_group_name_H-M   'P 1'
#
loop_
_entity.id
_entity.type
_entity.pdbx_description
1 polymer ?
#
loop_
_entity_poly.entity_id
_entity_poly.type
_entity_poly.pdbx_seq_one_letter_code
_entity_poly.pdbx_strand_id
1 'polypeptide(L)'
;MTNNIKASLETINKLSQLLIAQLDARIENTERDNSQQTLTVASSTNDTDQDSEQYSDQQLAKLVTERHALISQLFNTYTQEQLSVELPLINELVSLDNQLTSKSQHNKQTLAAKILKLKKSKKVSKLYQKY
;
A
#
# COMPACT_ATOMS: atom_id res chain seq x y z
N MET A 1 17.28 -21.54 18.51
CA MET A 1 17.37 -20.07 18.54
C MET A 1 17.19 -19.48 17.14
N THR A 2 17.99 -19.91 16.14
CA THR A 2 17.89 -19.45 14.73
C THR A 2 16.50 -19.66 14.09
N ASN A 3 15.83 -20.78 14.38
CA ASN A 3 14.47 -21.03 13.87
C ASN A 3 13.45 -19.95 14.24
N ASN A 4 13.61 -19.28 15.41
CA ASN A 4 12.72 -18.19 15.80
C ASN A 4 13.04 -16.87 15.07
N ILE A 5 14.31 -16.63 14.75
CA ILE A 5 14.74 -15.46 13.95
C ILE A 5 14.17 -15.59 12.54
N LYS A 6 14.37 -16.75 11.92
CA LYS A 6 13.85 -17.08 10.58
C LYS A 6 12.33 -16.91 10.51
N ALA A 7 11.59 -17.56 11.42
CA ALA A 7 10.13 -17.48 11.44
C ALA A 7 9.61 -16.04 11.66
N SER A 8 10.31 -15.25 12.47
CA SER A 8 9.96 -13.84 12.69
C SER A 8 10.18 -13.02 11.42
N LEU A 9 11.35 -13.17 10.77
CA LEU A 9 11.66 -12.48 9.51
C LEU A 9 10.70 -12.87 8.39
N GLU A 10 10.37 -14.16 8.24
CA GLU A 10 9.39 -14.62 7.25
C GLU A 10 8.01 -14.01 7.49
N THR A 11 7.58 -13.91 8.76
CA THR A 11 6.31 -13.26 9.13
C THR A 11 6.31 -11.78 8.73
N ILE A 12 7.40 -11.06 9.04
CA ILE A 12 7.54 -9.64 8.69
C ILE A 12 7.56 -9.45 7.16
N ASN A 13 8.27 -10.31 6.42
CA ASN A 13 8.34 -10.23 4.96
C ASN A 13 6.97 -10.50 4.33
N LYS A 14 6.23 -11.50 4.82
CA LYS A 14 4.84 -11.78 4.38
C LYS A 14 3.91 -10.60 4.63
N LEU A 15 3.97 -9.99 5.82
CA LEU A 15 3.19 -8.77 6.11
C LEU A 15 3.56 -7.62 5.17
N SER A 16 4.86 -7.47 4.87
CA SER A 16 5.35 -6.44 3.94
C SER A 16 4.81 -6.66 2.51
N GLN A 17 4.83 -7.90 2.02
CA GLN A 17 4.27 -8.27 0.70
C GLN A 17 2.76 -8.02 0.64
N LEU A 18 2.02 -8.36 1.70
CA LEU A 18 0.58 -8.09 1.78
C LEU A 18 0.30 -6.59 1.74
N LEU A 19 1.03 -5.78 2.50
CA LEU A 19 0.91 -4.31 2.47
C LEU A 19 1.22 -3.73 1.08
N ILE A 20 2.21 -4.28 0.38
CA ILE A 20 2.53 -3.89 -1.01
C ILE A 20 1.36 -4.20 -1.94
N ALA A 21 0.82 -5.42 -1.89
CA ALA A 21 -0.32 -5.82 -2.73
C ALA A 21 -1.55 -4.93 -2.49
N GLN A 22 -1.81 -4.56 -1.23
CA GLN A 22 -2.90 -3.65 -0.89
C GLN A 22 -2.67 -2.22 -1.40
N LEU A 23 -1.42 -1.73 -1.38
CA LEU A 23 -1.08 -0.44 -1.98
C LEU A 23 -1.24 -0.46 -3.49
N ASP A 24 -0.83 -1.52 -4.16
CA ASP A 24 -0.95 -1.68 -5.61
C ASP A 24 -2.42 -1.69 -6.05
N ALA A 25 -3.25 -2.51 -5.41
CA ALA A 25 -4.69 -2.53 -5.68
C ALA A 25 -5.33 -1.14 -5.50
N ARG A 26 -4.92 -0.38 -4.49
CA ARG A 26 -5.42 0.99 -4.25
C ARG A 26 -4.94 1.99 -5.30
N ILE A 27 -3.68 1.90 -5.73
CA ILE A 27 -3.13 2.73 -6.80
C ILE A 27 -3.89 2.46 -8.09
N GLU A 28 -4.01 1.19 -8.49
CA GLU A 28 -4.71 0.79 -9.71
C GLU A 28 -6.16 1.28 -9.72
N ASN A 29 -6.90 1.11 -8.62
CA ASN A 29 -8.28 1.59 -8.52
C ASN A 29 -8.35 3.12 -8.66
N THR A 30 -7.40 3.83 -8.06
CA THR A 30 -7.34 5.30 -8.15
C THR A 30 -7.04 5.78 -9.58
N GLU A 31 -6.23 5.03 -10.33
CA GLU A 31 -5.88 5.34 -11.72
C GLU A 31 -6.98 4.93 -12.72
N ARG A 32 -7.67 3.80 -12.50
CA ARG A 32 -8.84 3.37 -13.30
C ARG A 32 -9.96 4.42 -13.25
N ASP A 33 -10.28 4.94 -12.07
CA ASP A 33 -11.24 6.04 -11.90
C ASP A 33 -10.89 7.27 -12.75
N ASN A 34 -9.59 7.56 -12.91
CA ASN A 34 -9.11 8.73 -13.62
C ASN A 34 -9.22 8.57 -15.16
N SER A 35 -9.15 7.33 -15.66
CA SER A 35 -9.29 7.01 -17.09
C SER A 35 -10.76 6.94 -17.55
N GLN A 36 -11.69 6.61 -16.65
CA GLN A 36 -13.12 6.56 -16.98
C GLN A 36 -13.79 7.95 -16.97
N GLN A 37 -13.19 8.95 -16.33
CA GLN A 37 -13.72 10.32 -16.29
C GLN A 37 -13.63 11.10 -17.62
N THR A 38 -13.03 10.54 -18.67
CA THR A 38 -13.00 11.13 -20.03
C THR A 38 -14.12 10.64 -20.96
N LEU A 39 -14.97 9.69 -20.56
CA LEU A 39 -16.01 9.11 -21.41
C LEU A 39 -17.34 9.00 -20.66
N THR A 40 -18.04 10.11 -20.47
CA THR A 40 -19.49 10.04 -20.27
C THR A 40 -20.14 9.79 -21.62
N VAL A 41 -20.57 8.55 -21.88
CA VAL A 41 -21.92 8.15 -22.34
C VAL A 41 -21.91 6.63 -22.55
N ALA A 42 -22.81 5.95 -21.83
CA ALA A 42 -23.29 4.58 -22.03
C ALA A 42 -22.28 3.42 -22.02
N SER A 43 -22.27 2.64 -20.94
CA SER A 43 -22.85 1.28 -20.97
C SER A 43 -22.67 0.58 -19.61
N SER A 44 -23.75 -0.07 -19.21
CA SER A 44 -23.91 -0.89 -18.03
C SER A 44 -22.95 -2.07 -17.98
N THR A 45 -22.74 -2.56 -16.75
CA THR A 45 -22.45 -3.96 -16.37
C THR A 45 -21.22 -4.60 -17.02
N ASN A 46 -20.17 -4.79 -16.21
CA ASN A 46 -19.82 -6.14 -15.76
C ASN A 46 -18.86 -6.05 -14.58
N ASP A 47 -19.36 -6.52 -13.45
CA ASP A 47 -18.59 -6.97 -12.30
C ASP A 47 -17.43 -7.84 -12.80
N THR A 48 -16.22 -7.37 -12.56
CA THR A 48 -15.08 -8.27 -12.44
C THR A 48 -14.65 -8.17 -10.99
N ASP A 49 -15.36 -8.94 -10.16
CA ASP A 49 -14.95 -9.36 -8.85
C ASP A 49 -13.60 -10.07 -8.98
N GLN A 50 -12.52 -9.29 -8.97
CA GLN A 50 -11.23 -9.80 -8.59
C GLN A 50 -11.17 -9.60 -7.08
N ASP A 51 -11.62 -10.66 -6.40
CA ASP A 51 -11.87 -10.81 -4.97
C ASP A 51 -10.56 -10.76 -4.15
N SER A 52 -9.77 -9.70 -4.32
CA SER A 52 -8.75 -9.35 -3.34
C SER A 52 -9.48 -8.65 -2.20
N GLU A 53 -9.71 -9.33 -1.08
CA GLU A 53 -10.20 -8.72 0.15
C GLU A 53 -9.43 -7.42 0.39
N GLN A 54 -10.06 -6.29 0.09
CA GLN A 54 -9.41 -5.00 0.18
C GLN A 54 -9.47 -4.60 1.65
N TYR A 55 -8.30 -4.52 2.28
CA TYR A 55 -8.24 -4.20 3.70
C TYR A 55 -8.77 -2.78 3.90
N SER A 56 -9.66 -2.61 4.86
CA SER A 56 -10.08 -1.27 5.31
C SER A 56 -8.87 -0.48 5.83
N ASP A 57 -8.98 0.85 5.84
CA ASP A 57 -7.90 1.72 6.34
C ASP A 57 -7.50 1.37 7.78
N GLN A 58 -8.46 0.99 8.61
CA GLN A 58 -8.21 0.58 9.99
C GLN A 58 -7.45 -0.77 10.06
N GLN A 59 -7.82 -1.75 9.22
CA GLN A 59 -7.09 -3.01 9.16
C GLN A 59 -5.67 -2.80 8.63
N LEU A 60 -5.50 -1.97 7.60
CA LEU A 60 -4.18 -1.65 7.05
C LEU A 60 -3.30 -0.94 8.10
N ALA A 61 -3.85 0.01 8.85
CA ALA A 61 -3.15 0.68 9.94
C ALA A 61 -2.72 -0.31 11.05
N LYS A 62 -3.56 -1.29 11.39
CA LYS A 62 -3.21 -2.37 12.32
C LYS A 62 -2.05 -3.20 11.79
N LEU A 63 -2.09 -3.64 10.53
CA LEU A 63 -1.01 -4.43 9.93
C LEU A 63 0.32 -3.67 9.89
N VAL A 64 0.29 -2.37 9.58
CA VAL A 64 1.50 -1.52 9.61
C VAL A 64 2.06 -1.44 11.03
N THR A 65 1.19 -1.27 12.02
CA THR A 65 1.59 -1.19 13.44
C THR A 65 2.18 -2.52 13.92
N GLU A 66 1.53 -3.63 13.58
CA GLU A 66 1.99 -4.98 13.89
C GLU A 66 3.36 -5.26 13.27
N ARG A 67 3.53 -4.97 11.98
CA ARG A 67 4.81 -5.08 11.28
C ARG A 67 5.90 -4.28 11.98
N HIS A 68 5.63 -3.03 12.34
CA HIS A 68 6.60 -2.17 13.03
C HIS A 68 6.97 -2.72 14.42
N ALA A 69 6.00 -3.23 15.17
CA ALA A 69 6.24 -3.85 16.47
C ALA A 69 7.12 -5.10 16.34
N LEU A 70 6.86 -5.96 15.35
CA LEU A 70 7.66 -7.16 15.09
C LEU A 70 9.10 -6.83 14.70
N ILE A 71 9.31 -5.85 13.83
CA ILE A 71 10.65 -5.36 13.47
C ILE A 71 11.38 -4.85 14.70
N SER A 72 10.73 -3.99 15.49
CA SER A 72 11.32 -3.42 16.71
C SER A 72 11.68 -4.52 17.70
N GLN A 73 10.78 -5.47 17.92
CA GLN A 73 11.02 -6.62 18.79
C GLN A 73 12.20 -7.47 18.29
N LEU A 74 12.29 -7.72 16.99
CA LEU A 74 13.36 -8.52 16.40
C LEU A 74 14.74 -7.90 16.69
N PHE A 75 14.90 -6.61 16.43
CA PHE A 75 16.18 -5.90 16.63
C PHE A 75 16.48 -5.61 18.11
N ASN A 76 15.48 -5.58 18.99
CA ASN A 76 15.68 -5.49 20.42
C ASN A 76 16.05 -6.84 21.06
N THR A 77 15.61 -7.95 20.46
CA THR A 77 15.77 -9.30 21.04
C THR A 77 17.09 -9.94 20.62
N TYR A 78 17.52 -9.74 19.38
CA TYR A 78 18.65 -10.45 18.80
C TYR A 78 19.81 -9.51 18.47
N THR A 79 21.03 -10.00 18.68
CA THR A 79 22.24 -9.25 18.32
C THR A 79 22.46 -9.26 16.81
N GLN A 80 23.30 -8.34 16.32
CA GLN A 80 23.69 -8.29 14.91
C GLN A 80 24.28 -9.62 14.42
N GLU A 81 25.13 -10.27 15.22
CA GLU A 81 25.75 -11.55 14.88
C GLU A 81 24.70 -12.66 14.68
N GLN A 82 23.69 -12.70 15.56
CA GLN A 82 22.61 -13.67 15.48
C GLN A 82 21.71 -13.42 14.27
N LEU A 83 21.42 -12.15 13.97
CA LEU A 83 20.65 -11.75 12.80
C LEU A 83 21.41 -12.02 11.49
N SER A 84 22.73 -11.89 11.49
CA SER A 84 23.58 -12.10 10.31
C SER A 84 23.54 -13.54 9.79
N VAL A 85 23.07 -14.49 10.58
CA VAL A 85 22.83 -15.87 10.12
C VAL A 85 21.73 -15.93 9.06
N GLU A 86 20.76 -15.02 9.10
CA GLU A 86 19.62 -14.93 8.18
C GLU A 86 19.74 -13.71 7.25
N LEU A 87 20.96 -13.36 6.84
CA LEU A 87 21.25 -12.25 5.91
C LEU A 87 20.33 -12.19 4.68
N PRO A 88 20.03 -13.31 3.99
CA PRO A 88 19.12 -13.27 2.84
C PRO A 88 17.74 -12.69 3.17
N LEU A 89 17.15 -13.08 4.30
CA LEU A 89 15.83 -12.62 4.73
C LEU A 89 15.85 -11.16 5.20
N ILE A 90 16.97 -10.71 5.81
CA ILE A 90 17.16 -9.31 6.17
C ILE A 90 17.30 -8.43 4.92
N ASN A 91 18.04 -8.89 3.91
CA ASN A 91 18.14 -8.18 2.64
C ASN A 91 16.78 -8.11 1.93
N GLU A 92 15.99 -9.18 1.99
CA GLU A 92 14.61 -9.16 1.50
C GLU A 92 13.76 -8.14 2.27
N LEU A 93 13.83 -8.12 3.61
CA LEU A 93 13.13 -7.15 4.44
C LEU A 93 13.44 -5.70 4.02
N VAL A 94 14.72 -5.38 3.83
CA VAL A 94 15.17 -4.06 3.37
C VAL A 94 14.65 -3.73 1.97
N SER A 95 14.69 -4.70 1.05
CA SER A 95 14.14 -4.53 -0.30
C SER A 95 12.63 -4.24 -0.27
N LEU A 96 11.87 -4.98 0.56
CA LEU A 96 10.44 -4.79 0.74
C LEU A 96 10.13 -3.43 1.38
N ASP A 97 10.94 -2.96 2.33
CA ASP A 97 10.79 -1.63 2.93
C ASP A 97 10.99 -0.50 1.92
N ASN A 98 11.99 -0.64 1.04
CA ASN A 98 12.23 0.32 -0.04
C ASN A 98 11.04 0.35 -1.02
N GLN A 99 10.50 -0.83 -1.37
CA GLN A 99 9.31 -0.93 -2.23
C GLN A 99 8.07 -0.31 -1.58
N LEU A 100 7.82 -0.58 -0.29
CA LEU A 100 6.72 0.04 0.46
C LEU A 100 6.84 1.56 0.49
N THR A 101 8.04 2.07 0.73
CA THR A 101 8.30 3.51 0.76
C THR A 101 8.03 4.14 -0.60
N SER A 102 8.55 3.56 -1.67
CA SER A 102 8.35 4.03 -3.04
C SER A 102 6.86 4.04 -3.43
N LYS A 103 6.15 2.93 -3.19
CA LYS A 103 4.71 2.81 -3.48
C LYS A 103 3.86 3.75 -2.62
N SER A 104 4.21 3.94 -1.35
CA SER A 104 3.54 4.90 -0.48
C SER A 104 3.69 6.34 -0.99
N GLN A 105 4.91 6.72 -1.42
CA GLN A 105 5.16 8.04 -2.01
C GLN A 105 4.37 8.22 -3.31
N HIS A 106 4.39 7.21 -4.19
CA HIS A 106 3.63 7.24 -5.43
C HIS A 106 2.12 7.38 -5.19
N ASN A 107 1.54 6.58 -4.29
CA ASN A 107 0.13 6.67 -3.92
C ASN A 107 -0.24 8.07 -3.39
N LYS A 108 0.59 8.66 -2.52
CA LYS A 108 0.40 10.04 -2.03
C LYS A 108 0.36 11.05 -3.18
N GLN A 109 1.25 10.92 -4.17
CA GLN A 109 1.28 11.80 -5.34
C GLN A 109 0.01 11.62 -6.20
N THR A 110 -0.41 10.38 -6.46
CA THR A 110 -1.62 10.07 -7.23
C THR A 110 -2.87 10.63 -6.55
N LEU A 111 -3.01 10.46 -5.24
CA LEU A 111 -4.09 11.04 -4.44
C LEU A 111 -4.08 12.57 -4.48
N ALA A 112 -2.91 13.20 -4.29
CA ALA A 112 -2.77 14.65 -4.34
C ALA A 112 -3.20 15.22 -5.71
N ALA A 113 -2.81 14.55 -6.80
CA ALA A 113 -3.24 14.91 -8.15
C ALA A 113 -4.77 14.80 -8.32
N LYS A 114 -5.40 13.74 -7.79
CA LYS A 114 -6.86 13.55 -7.82
C LYS A 114 -7.59 14.65 -7.04
N ILE A 115 -7.12 14.99 -5.84
CA ILE A 115 -7.69 16.08 -5.03
C ILE A 115 -7.61 17.41 -5.78
N LEU A 116 -6.48 17.68 -6.45
CA LEU A 116 -6.29 18.91 -7.21
C LEU A 116 -7.22 18.98 -8.43
N LYS A 117 -7.39 17.88 -9.16
CA LYS A 117 -8.37 17.76 -10.26
C LYS A 117 -9.80 17.98 -9.77
N LEU A 118 -10.20 17.34 -8.66
CA LEU A 118 -11.54 17.50 -8.08
C LEU A 118 -11.82 18.95 -7.65
N LYS A 119 -10.82 19.62 -7.05
CA LYS A 119 -10.92 21.05 -6.70
C LYS A 119 -11.12 21.93 -7.93
N LYS A 120 -10.42 21.65 -9.05
CA LYS A 120 -10.60 22.37 -10.31
C LYS A 120 -12.00 22.12 -10.89
N SER A 121 -12.45 20.88 -10.95
CA SER A 121 -13.79 20.51 -11.44
C SER A 121 -14.91 21.19 -10.63
N LYS A 122 -14.82 21.20 -9.29
CA LYS A 122 -15.80 21.90 -8.42
C LYS A 122 -15.85 23.41 -8.68
N LYS A 123 -14.71 24.05 -8.98
CA LYS A 123 -14.68 25.48 -9.34
C LYS A 123 -15.41 25.73 -10.64
N VAL A 124 -15.17 24.89 -11.66
CA VAL A 124 -15.83 24.99 -12.97
C VAL A 124 -17.34 24.78 -12.83
N SER A 125 -17.77 23.71 -12.15
CA SER A 125 -19.19 23.41 -11.93
C SER A 125 -19.93 24.56 -11.21
N LYS A 126 -19.32 25.16 -10.18
CA LYS A 126 -19.90 26.34 -9.51
C LYS A 126 -20.03 27.57 -10.40
N LEU A 127 -19.09 27.76 -11.35
CA LEU A 127 -19.17 28.86 -12.30
C LEU A 127 -20.35 28.66 -13.24
N TYR A 128 -20.51 27.46 -13.80
CA TYR A 128 -21.63 27.14 -14.69
C TYR A 128 -22.99 27.20 -13.99
N GLN A 129 -23.09 26.83 -12.71
CA GLN A 129 -24.35 26.92 -11.96
C GLN A 129 -24.78 28.37 -11.67
N LYS A 130 -23.88 29.34 -11.81
CA LYS A 130 -24.16 30.76 -11.57
C LYS A 130 -24.73 31.47 -12.81
N TYR A 131 -24.56 30.88 -13.98
CA TYR A 131 -25.11 31.36 -15.26
C TYR A 131 -26.32 30.51 -15.66
#